data_AF-A0A918L906-F1
#
_entry.id   AF-A0A918L906-F1
#
_cell.length_a   1.000
_cell.length_b   1.000
_cell.length_c   1.000
_cell.angle_alpha   90.00
_cell.angle_beta   90.00
_cell.angle_gamma   90.00
#
_symmetry.space_group_name_H-M   'P 1'
#
loop_
_entity.id
_entity.type
_entity.pdbx_description
1 polymer ?
#
loop_
_entity_poly.entity_id
_entity_poly.type
_entity_poly.pdbx_seq_one_letter_code
_entity_poly.pdbx_strand_id
1 'polypeptide(L)'
;MSEPQGAEVKLDALKPRELVELLDRMNPEDIAARNIDVDAIGRAIDPRKLRKNELSALLSAITRLAEAGADVDLSRMRPGTFARIITHASREQIQAVMADPRLRTRVIDEIFRRAGEHVRPERVRDLDAVVHWRLTDGTGAGGYDRWETVFADAACTVSRDMAHKPKVTITLTPADFLKLITQNASAPVLFLTGKLKVRGDLAFAASLSGLFDLPRG
;
A
#
# COMPACT_ATOMS: atom_id res chain seq x y z
N MET A 1 3.97 42.84 19.09
CA MET A 1 4.66 41.54 19.02
C MET A 1 4.07 40.82 17.84
N SER A 2 4.83 40.71 16.75
CA SER A 2 4.36 40.09 15.52
C SER A 2 4.44 38.57 15.66
N GLU A 3 3.34 37.87 15.43
CA GLU A 3 3.36 36.42 15.21
C GLU A 3 4.31 36.10 14.05
N PRO A 4 5.13 35.04 14.14
CA PRO A 4 5.85 34.57 12.98
C PRO A 4 4.82 33.98 12.00
N GLN A 5 4.57 34.68 10.90
CA GLN A 5 3.88 34.11 9.74
C GLN A 5 4.72 32.91 9.28
N GLY A 6 4.28 31.70 9.66
CA GLY A 6 4.84 30.47 9.14
C GLY A 6 4.70 30.49 7.63
N ALA A 7 5.82 30.59 6.93
CA ALA A 7 5.83 30.62 5.48
C ALA A 7 5.03 29.41 4.95
N GLU A 8 3.97 29.69 4.19
CA GLU A 8 3.17 28.67 3.53
C GLU A 8 4.06 28.00 2.48
N VAL A 9 4.72 26.91 2.87
CA VAL A 9 5.53 26.08 1.98
C VAL A 9 4.63 25.56 0.87
N LYS A 10 4.77 26.12 -0.34
CA LYS A 10 4.13 25.64 -1.56
C LYS A 10 4.79 24.34 -2.02
N LEU A 11 4.34 23.22 -1.47
CA LEU A 11 4.87 21.88 -1.76
C LEU A 11 4.72 21.50 -3.24
N ASP A 12 3.72 22.05 -3.91
CA ASP A 12 3.37 21.84 -5.31
C ASP A 12 4.32 22.53 -6.31
N ALA A 13 5.08 23.53 -5.88
CA ALA A 13 6.05 24.24 -6.70
C ALA A 13 7.44 23.58 -6.74
N LEU A 14 7.68 22.59 -5.87
CA LEU A 14 8.99 21.95 -5.71
C LEU A 14 9.18 20.80 -6.73
N LYS A 15 10.41 20.62 -7.20
CA LYS A 15 10.74 19.40 -7.95
C LYS A 15 10.64 18.18 -7.02
N PRO A 16 10.36 16.97 -7.55
CA PRO A 16 10.21 15.78 -6.72
C PRO A 16 11.36 15.53 -5.75
N ARG A 17 12.62 15.75 -6.18
CA ARG A 17 13.80 15.56 -5.32
C ARG A 17 13.92 16.63 -4.24
N GLU A 18 13.63 17.89 -4.57
CA GLU A 18 13.63 19.01 -3.61
C GLU A 18 12.56 18.78 -2.53
N LEU A 19 11.41 18.23 -2.91
CA LEU A 19 10.35 17.85 -1.97
C LEU A 19 10.80 16.73 -1.02
N VAL A 20 11.48 15.69 -1.53
CA VAL A 20 12.06 14.63 -0.68
C VAL A 20 13.08 15.20 0.30
N GLU A 21 14.04 15.99 -0.18
CA GLU A 21 15.07 16.62 0.65
C GLU A 21 14.48 17.61 1.67
N LEU A 22 13.39 18.29 1.32
CA LEU A 22 12.68 19.14 2.27
C LEU A 22 12.06 18.31 3.38
N LEU A 23 11.23 17.31 3.03
CA LEU A 23 10.53 16.48 4.01
C LEU A 23 11.49 15.73 4.94
N ASP A 24 12.64 15.29 4.42
CA ASP A 24 13.67 14.61 5.21
C ASP A 24 14.31 15.53 6.25
N ARG A 25 14.56 16.81 5.89
CA ARG A 25 15.16 17.81 6.78
C ARG A 25 14.20 18.38 7.82
N MET A 26 12.90 18.26 7.62
CA MET A 26 11.94 18.88 8.53
C MET A 26 11.89 18.16 9.89
N ASN A 27 11.95 18.95 10.97
CA ASN A 27 11.74 18.47 12.32
C ASN A 27 10.23 18.22 12.54
N PRO A 28 9.81 17.05 13.07
CA PRO A 28 8.39 16.76 13.20
C PRO A 28 7.64 17.69 14.16
N GLU A 29 8.33 18.22 15.19
CA GLU A 29 7.76 19.18 16.16
C GLU A 29 7.33 20.50 15.50
N ASP A 30 8.04 20.94 14.45
CA ASP A 30 7.73 22.17 13.70
C ASP A 30 6.50 21.99 12.77
N ILE A 31 6.07 20.75 12.54
CA ILE A 31 5.02 20.40 11.57
C ILE A 31 3.73 19.99 12.24
N ALA A 32 3.72 19.57 13.50
CA ALA A 32 2.51 19.12 14.20
C ALA A 32 1.34 20.13 14.12
N ALA A 33 1.62 21.42 13.86
CA ALA A 33 0.61 22.47 13.65
C ALA A 33 0.20 22.72 12.18
N ARG A 34 0.72 21.99 11.20
CA ARG A 34 0.50 22.23 9.76
C ARG A 34 -0.25 21.08 9.10
N ASN A 35 -1.29 21.43 8.36
CA ASN A 35 -1.98 20.48 7.48
C ASN A 35 -1.12 20.25 6.22
N ILE A 36 -0.71 19.01 5.98
CA ILE A 36 0.05 18.62 4.79
C ILE A 36 -0.84 17.69 3.97
N ASP A 37 -1.28 18.16 2.80
CA ASP A 37 -2.05 17.34 1.86
C ASP A 37 -1.15 16.25 1.26
N VAL A 38 -1.22 15.04 1.82
CA VAL A 38 -0.52 13.84 1.33
C VAL A 38 -0.86 13.52 -0.13
N ASP A 39 -2.05 13.90 -0.56
CA ASP A 39 -2.56 13.69 -1.90
C ASP A 39 -1.93 14.69 -2.88
N ALA A 40 -1.68 15.93 -2.42
CA ALA A 40 -0.89 16.92 -3.17
C ALA A 40 0.57 16.47 -3.33
N ILE A 41 1.19 15.98 -2.25
CA ILE A 41 2.52 15.34 -2.33
C ILE A 41 2.50 14.22 -3.35
N GLY A 42 1.51 13.33 -3.25
CA GLY A 42 1.31 12.23 -4.18
C GLY A 42 1.30 12.74 -5.61
N ARG A 43 0.41 13.70 -5.95
CA ARG A 43 0.29 14.30 -7.30
C ARG A 43 1.57 14.98 -7.80
N ALA A 44 2.32 15.66 -6.93
CA ALA A 44 3.56 16.33 -7.28
C ALA A 44 4.72 15.36 -7.58
N ILE A 45 4.64 14.14 -7.04
CA ILE A 45 5.65 13.09 -7.24
C ILE A 45 5.39 12.28 -8.52
N ASP A 46 6.43 12.19 -9.34
CA ASP A 46 6.56 11.25 -10.46
C ASP A 46 7.73 10.30 -10.15
N PRO A 47 7.46 9.03 -9.77
CA PRO A 47 8.50 8.06 -9.46
C PRO A 47 9.54 7.84 -10.57
N ARG A 48 9.21 8.10 -11.84
CA ARG A 48 10.17 8.01 -12.96
C ARG A 48 11.28 9.05 -12.88
N LYS A 49 11.05 10.15 -12.15
CA LYS A 49 12.03 11.22 -11.91
C LYS A 49 12.82 11.01 -10.62
N LEU A 50 12.51 9.94 -9.86
CA LEU A 50 13.16 9.60 -8.61
C LEU A 50 14.21 8.51 -8.83
N ARG A 51 15.25 8.53 -8.00
CA ARG A 51 16.23 7.43 -7.86
C ARG A 51 15.60 6.26 -7.09
N LYS A 52 16.31 5.12 -7.09
CA LYS A 52 15.88 3.88 -6.43
C LYS A 52 15.38 4.08 -4.99
N ASN A 53 16.15 4.79 -4.16
CA ASN A 53 15.86 4.94 -2.73
C ASN A 53 15.07 6.21 -2.39
N GLU A 54 14.80 7.09 -3.36
CA GLU A 54 14.12 8.36 -3.09
C GLU A 54 12.63 8.15 -2.82
N LEU A 55 12.00 7.14 -3.42
CA LEU A 55 10.62 6.77 -3.11
C LEU A 55 10.48 6.21 -1.69
N SER A 56 11.42 5.37 -1.24
CA SER A 56 11.42 4.87 0.13
C SER A 56 11.73 5.98 1.12
N ALA A 57 12.70 6.86 0.84
CA ALA A 57 13.01 8.02 1.67
C ALA A 57 11.79 8.95 1.84
N LEU A 58 11.04 9.19 0.76
CA LEU A 58 9.79 9.97 0.81
C LEU A 58 8.78 9.35 1.76
N LEU A 59 8.49 8.04 1.61
CA LEU A 59 7.51 7.35 2.45
C LEU A 59 7.97 7.26 3.91
N SER A 60 9.27 7.13 4.16
CA SER A 60 9.85 7.18 5.51
C SER A 60 9.68 8.55 6.13
N ALA A 61 9.90 9.62 5.38
CA ALA A 61 9.66 10.98 5.85
C ALA A 61 8.18 11.19 6.19
N ILE A 62 7.26 10.83 5.30
CA ILE A 62 5.81 10.90 5.55
C ILE A 62 5.44 10.13 6.82
N THR A 63 5.94 8.91 6.98
CA THR A 63 5.66 8.07 8.16
C THR A 63 6.18 8.71 9.44
N ARG A 64 7.41 9.24 9.42
CA ARG A 64 8.02 9.94 10.57
C ARG A 64 7.23 11.19 10.96
N LEU A 65 6.73 11.93 9.99
CA LEU A 65 5.90 13.11 10.24
C LEU A 65 4.54 12.72 10.83
N ALA A 66 3.89 11.69 10.28
CA ALA A 66 2.65 11.14 10.83
C ALA A 66 2.79 10.73 12.30
N GLU A 67 3.89 10.04 12.64
CA GLU A 67 4.20 9.56 14.00
C GLU A 67 4.40 10.70 15.00
N ALA A 68 4.74 11.89 14.54
CA ALA A 68 4.88 13.08 15.38
C ALA A 68 3.60 13.93 15.45
N GLY A 69 2.49 13.45 14.89
CA GLY A 69 1.22 14.15 14.93
C GLY A 69 1.00 15.16 13.80
N ALA A 70 1.87 15.18 12.78
CA ALA A 70 1.55 15.91 11.55
C ALA A 70 0.37 15.26 10.85
N ASP A 71 -0.46 16.08 10.19
CA ASP A 71 -1.70 15.64 9.56
C ASP A 71 -1.48 14.97 8.18
N VAL A 72 -0.44 14.13 8.07
CA VAL A 72 0.03 13.50 6.83
C VAL A 72 0.09 11.98 7.03
N ASP A 73 -0.81 11.23 6.40
CA ASP A 73 -0.84 9.77 6.54
C ASP A 73 -1.19 9.11 5.21
N LEU A 74 -0.55 7.98 4.91
CA LEU A 74 -0.83 7.18 3.71
C LEU A 74 -2.32 6.83 3.58
N SER A 75 -3.01 6.59 4.70
CA SER A 75 -4.44 6.31 4.77
C SER A 75 -5.32 7.40 4.15
N ARG A 76 -4.84 8.64 4.13
CA ARG A 76 -5.55 9.79 3.54
C ARG A 76 -5.30 9.95 2.04
N MET A 77 -4.32 9.24 1.48
CA MET A 77 -4.04 9.29 0.05
C MET A 77 -5.12 8.56 -0.75
N ARG A 78 -5.78 9.24 -1.69
CA ARG A 78 -6.79 8.60 -2.55
C ARG A 78 -6.26 7.36 -3.29
N PRO A 79 -7.09 6.31 -3.49
CA PRO A 79 -6.69 5.08 -4.19
C PRO A 79 -6.06 5.31 -5.56
N GLY A 80 -6.62 6.24 -6.36
CA GLY A 80 -6.06 6.58 -7.68
C GLY A 80 -4.68 7.23 -7.60
N THR A 81 -4.42 8.08 -6.60
CA THR A 81 -3.09 8.67 -6.39
C THR A 81 -2.07 7.60 -6.03
N PHE A 82 -2.43 6.67 -5.14
CA PHE A 82 -1.59 5.54 -4.76
C PHE A 82 -1.30 4.63 -5.97
N ALA A 83 -2.33 4.22 -6.71
CA ALA A 83 -2.20 3.38 -7.89
C ALA A 83 -1.27 4.02 -8.93
N ARG A 84 -1.42 5.32 -9.21
CA ARG A 84 -0.55 6.08 -10.13
C ARG A 84 0.92 6.06 -9.67
N ILE A 85 1.20 6.17 -8.38
CA ILE A 85 2.57 6.08 -7.85
C ILE A 85 3.14 4.70 -8.10
N ILE A 86 2.40 3.63 -7.77
CA ILE A 86 2.86 2.25 -8.01
C ILE A 86 3.06 1.94 -9.50
N THR A 87 2.18 2.44 -10.37
CA THR A 87 2.29 2.30 -11.83
C THR A 87 3.56 2.92 -12.39
N HIS A 88 3.97 4.08 -11.86
CA HIS A 88 5.17 4.77 -12.33
C HIS A 88 6.45 4.31 -11.60
N ALA A 89 6.33 3.64 -10.47
CA ALA A 89 7.48 3.17 -9.70
C ALA A 89 8.17 2.00 -10.38
N SER A 90 9.50 2.06 -10.45
CA SER A 90 10.31 0.95 -10.94
C SER A 90 10.24 -0.25 -10.00
N ARG A 91 10.61 -1.43 -10.50
CA ARG A 91 10.67 -2.63 -9.66
C ARG A 91 11.64 -2.45 -8.49
N GLU A 92 12.77 -1.80 -8.73
CA GLU A 92 13.83 -1.55 -7.75
C GLU A 92 13.38 -0.55 -6.68
N GLN A 93 12.57 0.46 -7.05
CA GLN A 93 11.96 1.38 -6.11
C GLN A 93 10.95 0.66 -5.21
N ILE A 94 10.06 -0.14 -5.79
CA ILE A 94 9.10 -0.94 -5.02
C ILE A 94 9.84 -1.89 -4.07
N GLN A 95 10.89 -2.56 -4.56
CA GLN A 95 11.72 -3.43 -3.72
C GLN A 95 12.42 -2.66 -2.58
N ALA A 96 12.90 -1.44 -2.83
CA ALA A 96 13.50 -0.62 -1.78
C ALA A 96 12.48 -0.26 -0.68
N VAL A 97 11.24 0.06 -1.04
CA VAL A 97 10.15 0.29 -0.08
C VAL A 97 9.83 -0.99 0.70
N MET A 98 9.75 -2.14 0.02
CA MET A 98 9.41 -3.43 0.65
C MET A 98 10.55 -4.03 1.49
N ALA A 99 11.79 -3.55 1.31
CA ALA A 99 12.95 -3.97 2.09
C ALA A 99 13.03 -3.28 3.46
N ASP A 100 12.37 -2.13 3.63
CA ASP A 100 12.20 -1.49 4.93
C ASP A 100 11.01 -2.13 5.67
N PRO A 101 11.21 -2.83 6.81
CA PRO A 101 10.14 -3.55 7.49
C PRO A 101 8.99 -2.66 7.98
N ARG A 102 9.29 -1.40 8.36
CA ARG A 102 8.28 -0.45 8.82
C ARG A 102 7.41 0.02 7.67
N LEU A 103 8.03 0.47 6.58
CA LEU A 103 7.31 0.91 5.39
C LEU A 103 6.49 -0.23 4.78
N ARG A 104 7.11 -1.40 4.65
CA ARG A 104 6.47 -2.62 4.16
C ARG A 104 5.18 -2.92 4.92
N THR A 105 5.26 -2.94 6.26
CA THR A 105 4.12 -3.19 7.14
C THR A 105 3.02 -2.17 6.91
N ARG A 106 3.33 -0.87 6.98
CA ARG A 106 2.33 0.19 6.81
C ARG A 106 1.66 0.17 5.43
N VAL A 107 2.44 0.01 4.36
CA VAL A 107 1.89 -0.01 2.99
C VAL A 107 0.96 -1.21 2.78
N ILE A 108 1.36 -2.40 3.24
CA ILE A 108 0.55 -3.60 3.04
C ILE A 108 -0.70 -3.58 3.93
N ASP A 109 -0.59 -3.16 5.19
CA ASP A 109 -1.74 -3.01 6.07
C ASP A 109 -2.76 -2.03 5.49
N GLU A 110 -2.30 -0.90 4.94
CA GLU A 110 -3.18 0.08 4.30
C GLU A 110 -3.90 -0.49 3.07
N ILE A 111 -3.22 -1.32 2.27
CA ILE A 111 -3.85 -1.98 1.11
C ILE A 111 -4.93 -2.94 1.56
N PHE A 112 -4.67 -3.75 2.58
CA PHE A 112 -5.65 -4.70 3.10
C PHE A 112 -6.83 -4.00 3.77
N ARG A 113 -6.58 -2.90 4.50
CA ARG A 113 -7.62 -2.03 5.05
C ARG A 113 -8.54 -1.52 3.95
N ARG A 114 -7.97 -0.98 2.86
CA ARG A 114 -8.73 -0.51 1.68
C ARG A 114 -9.44 -1.61 0.92
N ALA A 115 -8.86 -2.80 0.86
CA ALA A 115 -9.50 -3.94 0.19
C ALA A 115 -10.86 -4.25 0.85
N GLY A 116 -10.95 -4.16 2.18
CA GLY A 116 -12.23 -4.26 2.89
C GLY A 116 -13.24 -3.18 2.50
N GLU A 117 -12.78 -1.94 2.28
CA GLU A 117 -13.63 -0.81 1.89
C GLU A 117 -14.11 -0.86 0.42
N HIS A 118 -13.35 -1.51 -0.45
CA HIS A 118 -13.60 -1.56 -1.90
C HIS A 118 -14.09 -2.93 -2.37
N VAL A 119 -14.59 -3.76 -1.46
CA VAL A 119 -15.27 -4.99 -1.84
C VAL A 119 -16.60 -4.66 -2.52
N ARG A 120 -16.94 -5.39 -3.58
CA ARG A 120 -18.22 -5.28 -4.31
C ARG A 120 -19.30 -6.00 -3.51
N PRO A 121 -20.23 -5.30 -2.82
CA PRO A 121 -21.16 -5.95 -1.90
C PRO A 121 -22.03 -7.01 -2.57
N GLU A 122 -22.43 -6.78 -3.82
CA GLU A 122 -23.21 -7.71 -4.64
C GLU A 122 -22.47 -9.01 -4.97
N ARG A 123 -21.13 -8.98 -4.95
CA ARG A 123 -20.28 -10.15 -5.23
C ARG A 123 -19.98 -10.97 -3.98
N VAL A 124 -20.16 -10.41 -2.79
CA VAL A 124 -19.83 -11.06 -1.51
C VAL A 124 -21.02 -11.35 -0.63
N ARG A 125 -22.23 -10.93 -1.03
CA ARG A 125 -23.48 -11.15 -0.26
C ARG A 125 -23.69 -12.60 0.18
N ASP A 126 -23.49 -13.54 -0.74
CA ASP A 126 -23.73 -14.97 -0.52
C ASP A 126 -22.41 -15.76 -0.42
N LEU A 127 -21.28 -15.06 -0.23
CA LEU A 127 -19.96 -15.65 -0.16
C LEU A 127 -19.54 -15.85 1.30
N ASP A 128 -19.35 -17.12 1.67
CA ASP A 128 -18.62 -17.52 2.87
C ASP A 128 -17.28 -18.15 2.45
N ALA A 129 -16.20 -17.40 2.60
CA ALA A 129 -14.88 -17.85 2.22
C ALA A 129 -13.75 -17.12 2.95
N VAL A 130 -12.67 -17.85 3.19
CA VAL A 130 -11.45 -17.33 3.82
C VAL A 130 -10.28 -17.43 2.86
N VAL A 131 -9.57 -16.32 2.68
CA VAL A 131 -8.31 -16.22 1.93
C VAL A 131 -7.17 -15.99 2.90
N HIS A 132 -6.16 -16.85 2.86
CA HIS A 132 -4.89 -16.60 3.55
C HIS A 132 -3.87 -16.04 2.56
N TRP A 133 -3.30 -14.89 2.88
CA TRP A 133 -2.22 -14.28 2.12
C TRP A 133 -0.88 -14.58 2.79
N ARG A 134 0.13 -14.91 1.99
CA ARG A 134 1.52 -15.09 2.43
C ARG A 134 2.44 -14.26 1.56
N LEU A 135 3.01 -13.22 2.13
CA LEU A 135 4.00 -12.40 1.44
C LEU A 135 5.39 -12.87 1.85
N THR A 136 6.23 -13.23 0.87
CA THR A 136 7.60 -13.74 1.11
C THR A 136 8.49 -12.70 1.75
N ASP A 137 9.60 -13.15 2.35
CA ASP A 137 10.60 -12.29 2.98
C ASP A 137 10.00 -11.47 4.13
N GLY A 138 9.05 -12.09 4.83
CA GLY A 138 8.42 -11.55 6.02
C GLY A 138 9.04 -12.11 7.30
N THR A 139 8.61 -11.57 8.45
CA THR A 139 9.17 -11.93 9.76
C THR A 139 8.38 -13.01 10.50
N GLY A 140 7.19 -13.35 10.00
CA GLY A 140 6.34 -14.39 10.59
C GLY A 140 6.78 -15.82 10.28
N ALA A 141 6.05 -16.78 10.84
CA ALA A 141 6.36 -18.20 10.72
C ALA A 141 6.50 -18.66 9.25
N GLY A 142 7.63 -19.30 8.95
CA GLY A 142 7.99 -19.76 7.60
C GLY A 142 8.53 -18.66 6.68
N GLY A 143 8.92 -17.50 7.22
CA GLY A 143 9.46 -16.37 6.44
C GLY A 143 8.38 -15.60 5.68
N TYR A 144 7.16 -15.56 6.22
CA TYR A 144 6.02 -14.92 5.59
C TYR A 144 5.39 -13.87 6.49
N ASP A 145 5.03 -12.73 5.92
CA ASP A 145 4.00 -11.89 6.50
C ASP A 145 2.63 -12.41 6.05
N ARG A 146 1.65 -12.35 6.95
CA ARG A 146 0.38 -13.06 6.78
C ARG A 146 -0.79 -12.16 7.09
N TRP A 147 -1.81 -12.28 6.24
CA TRP A 147 -3.11 -11.68 6.43
C TRP A 147 -4.18 -12.70 6.10
N GLU A 148 -5.30 -12.59 6.78
CA GLU A 148 -6.51 -13.35 6.54
C GLU A 148 -7.59 -12.38 6.07
N THR A 149 -8.18 -12.66 4.91
CA THR A 149 -9.39 -11.99 4.44
C THR A 149 -10.56 -12.93 4.61
N VAL A 150 -11.56 -12.52 5.37
CA VAL A 150 -12.81 -13.28 5.57
C VAL A 150 -13.94 -12.57 4.86
N PHE A 151 -14.58 -13.28 3.95
CA PHE A 151 -15.86 -12.91 3.35
C PHE A 151 -16.96 -13.66 4.08
N ALA A 152 -17.83 -12.91 4.75
CA ALA A 152 -18.99 -13.41 5.48
C ALA A 152 -19.98 -12.26 5.69
N ASP A 153 -21.27 -12.57 5.84
CA ASP A 153 -22.33 -11.58 6.15
C ASP A 153 -22.34 -10.37 5.21
N ALA A 154 -22.13 -10.61 3.91
CA ALA A 154 -22.00 -9.57 2.88
C ALA A 154 -20.87 -8.55 3.11
N ALA A 155 -19.89 -8.88 3.95
CA ALA A 155 -18.77 -8.03 4.31
C ALA A 155 -17.43 -8.69 3.99
N CYS A 156 -16.37 -7.88 4.02
CA CYS A 156 -14.98 -8.29 3.88
C CYS A 156 -14.20 -7.75 5.07
N THR A 157 -13.68 -8.63 5.91
CA THR A 157 -12.81 -8.26 7.03
C THR A 157 -11.38 -8.74 6.77
N VAL A 158 -10.40 -8.01 7.29
CA VAL A 158 -9.00 -8.41 7.20
C VAL A 158 -8.35 -8.40 8.58
N SER A 159 -7.61 -9.45 8.91
CA SER A 159 -6.88 -9.60 10.18
C SER A 159 -5.51 -10.26 9.96
N ARG A 160 -4.64 -10.18 10.97
CA ARG A 160 -3.35 -10.91 11.05
C ARG A 160 -3.42 -12.17 11.92
N ASP A 161 -4.53 -12.42 12.61
CA ASP A 161 -4.64 -13.49 13.62
C ASP A 161 -4.77 -14.90 13.03
N MET A 162 -5.08 -15.01 11.72
CA MET A 162 -5.21 -16.28 10.99
C MET A 162 -6.18 -17.26 11.69
N ALA A 163 -7.33 -16.76 12.14
CA ALA A 163 -8.24 -17.47 13.03
C ALA A 163 -9.04 -18.58 12.34
N HIS A 164 -9.17 -18.53 11.02
CA HIS A 164 -10.07 -19.40 10.26
C HIS A 164 -9.32 -20.33 9.30
N LYS A 165 -9.99 -21.42 8.90
CA LYS A 165 -9.45 -22.33 7.89
C LYS A 165 -9.58 -21.72 6.50
N PRO A 166 -8.49 -21.58 5.73
CA PRO A 166 -8.57 -20.97 4.40
C PRO A 166 -9.24 -21.89 3.40
N LYS A 167 -10.13 -21.33 2.58
CA LYS A 167 -10.55 -21.92 1.32
C LYS A 167 -9.41 -21.90 0.31
N VAL A 168 -8.60 -20.83 0.36
CA VAL A 168 -7.41 -20.70 -0.46
C VAL A 168 -6.27 -19.97 0.26
N THR A 169 -5.04 -20.38 -0.01
CA THR A 169 -3.83 -19.65 0.38
C THR A 169 -3.12 -19.15 -0.87
N ILE A 170 -2.85 -17.85 -0.93
CA ILE A 170 -2.13 -17.18 -2.03
C ILE A 170 -0.76 -16.74 -1.50
N THR A 171 0.31 -17.14 -2.18
CA THR A 171 1.69 -16.80 -1.82
C THR A 171 2.40 -16.09 -2.97
N LEU A 172 2.99 -14.93 -2.72
CA LEU A 172 3.71 -14.13 -3.70
C LEU A 172 4.66 -13.14 -3.03
N THR A 173 5.51 -12.47 -3.79
CA THR A 173 6.33 -11.38 -3.24
C THR A 173 5.47 -10.14 -2.99
N PRO A 174 5.82 -9.29 -2.01
CA PRO A 174 5.13 -8.01 -1.81
C PRO A 174 5.14 -7.11 -3.06
N ALA A 175 6.23 -7.12 -3.82
CA ALA A 175 6.33 -6.33 -5.03
C ALA A 175 5.34 -6.81 -6.11
N ASP A 176 5.20 -8.13 -6.26
CA ASP A 176 4.21 -8.71 -7.17
C ASP A 176 2.77 -8.48 -6.65
N PHE A 177 2.56 -8.53 -5.34
CA PHE A 177 1.28 -8.18 -4.71
C PHE A 177 0.86 -6.75 -4.99
N LEU A 178 1.77 -5.77 -4.79
CA LEU A 178 1.52 -4.37 -5.11
C LEU A 178 1.15 -4.18 -6.58
N LYS A 179 1.88 -4.83 -7.49
CA LYS A 179 1.56 -4.75 -8.91
C LYS A 179 0.22 -5.41 -9.23
N LEU A 180 -0.14 -6.49 -8.56
CA LEU A 180 -1.41 -7.18 -8.78
C LEU A 180 -2.60 -6.32 -8.34
N ILE A 181 -2.56 -5.76 -7.13
CA ILE A 181 -3.67 -4.97 -6.57
C ILE A 181 -3.85 -3.62 -7.27
N THR A 182 -2.82 -3.10 -7.94
CA THR A 182 -2.92 -1.91 -8.80
C THR A 182 -3.09 -2.24 -10.29
N GLN A 183 -3.37 -3.51 -10.64
CA GLN A 183 -3.58 -3.96 -12.03
C GLN A 183 -2.38 -3.75 -12.99
N ASN A 184 -1.16 -3.67 -12.43
CA ASN A 184 0.12 -3.59 -13.15
C ASN A 184 0.78 -4.96 -13.36
N ALA A 185 0.15 -6.05 -12.93
CA ALA A 185 0.54 -7.42 -13.19
C ALA A 185 -0.68 -8.32 -13.39
N SER A 186 -0.51 -9.38 -14.16
CA SER A 186 -1.55 -10.39 -14.42
C SER A 186 -1.37 -11.60 -13.50
N ALA A 187 -2.40 -11.90 -12.69
CA ALA A 187 -2.39 -13.09 -11.83
C ALA A 187 -2.12 -14.40 -12.60
N PRO A 188 -2.79 -14.67 -13.75
CA PRO A 188 -2.46 -15.84 -14.58
C PRO A 188 -0.99 -15.91 -14.98
N VAL A 189 -0.38 -14.78 -15.39
CA VAL A 189 1.04 -14.75 -15.77
C VAL A 189 1.95 -15.00 -14.57
N LEU A 190 1.66 -14.40 -13.41
CA LEU A 190 2.42 -14.65 -12.18
C LEU A 190 2.30 -16.10 -11.72
N PHE A 191 1.13 -16.72 -11.88
CA PHE A 191 0.90 -18.12 -11.56
C PHE A 191 1.69 -19.05 -12.48
N LEU A 192 1.58 -18.87 -13.80
CA LEU A 192 2.30 -19.65 -14.80
C LEU A 192 3.83 -19.52 -14.67
N THR A 193 4.32 -18.35 -14.23
CA THR A 193 5.75 -18.11 -13.98
C THR A 193 6.21 -18.53 -12.56
N GLY A 194 5.32 -19.09 -11.74
CA GLY A 194 5.61 -19.58 -10.39
C GLY A 194 5.84 -18.50 -9.33
N LYS A 195 5.63 -17.22 -9.67
CA LYS A 195 5.76 -16.06 -8.77
C LYS A 195 4.55 -15.88 -7.86
N LEU A 196 3.38 -16.34 -8.30
CA LEU A 196 2.17 -16.48 -7.50
C LEU A 196 1.90 -17.97 -7.34
N LYS A 197 1.78 -18.44 -6.10
CA LYS A 197 1.41 -19.82 -5.78
C LYS A 197 0.05 -19.82 -5.12
N VAL A 198 -0.80 -20.75 -5.55
CA VAL A 198 -2.14 -20.95 -5.00
C VAL A 198 -2.21 -22.35 -4.40
N ARG A 199 -2.77 -22.47 -3.20
CA ARG A 199 -3.09 -23.75 -2.56
C ARG A 199 -4.54 -23.73 -2.10
N GLY A 200 -5.31 -24.77 -2.46
CA GLY A 200 -6.74 -24.87 -2.14
C GLY A 200 -7.59 -24.73 -3.40
N ASP A 201 -8.68 -23.98 -3.30
CA ASP A 201 -9.64 -23.80 -4.40
C ASP A 201 -9.10 -22.82 -5.47
N LEU A 202 -8.67 -23.37 -6.61
CA LEU A 202 -8.16 -22.60 -7.75
C LEU A 202 -9.25 -21.79 -8.47
N ALA A 203 -10.48 -22.31 -8.53
CA ALA A 203 -11.58 -21.62 -9.19
C ALA A 203 -11.98 -20.37 -8.39
N PHE A 204 -12.01 -20.49 -7.06
CA PHE A 204 -12.21 -19.36 -6.17
C PHE A 204 -11.07 -18.33 -6.31
N ALA A 205 -9.81 -18.75 -6.31
CA ALA A 205 -8.67 -17.85 -6.51
C ALA A 205 -8.76 -17.06 -7.83
N ALA A 206 -9.19 -17.72 -8.92
CA ALA A 206 -9.35 -17.06 -10.22
C ALA A 206 -10.46 -15.99 -10.21
N SER A 207 -11.48 -16.14 -9.35
CA SER A 207 -12.58 -15.17 -9.21
C SER A 207 -12.26 -13.99 -8.28
N LEU A 208 -11.22 -14.10 -7.45
CA LEU A 208 -10.96 -13.21 -6.30
C LEU A 208 -10.77 -11.74 -6.70
N SER A 209 -10.08 -11.45 -7.80
CA SER A 209 -9.89 -10.07 -8.27
C SER A 209 -11.21 -9.39 -8.65
N GLY A 210 -12.19 -10.17 -9.11
CA GLY A 210 -13.53 -9.68 -9.46
C GLY A 210 -14.42 -9.36 -8.26
N LEU A 211 -13.97 -9.64 -7.03
CA LEU A 211 -14.68 -9.27 -5.80
C LEU A 211 -14.40 -7.83 -5.36
N PHE A 212 -13.40 -7.17 -5.94
CA PHE A 212 -12.96 -5.84 -5.52
C PHE A 212 -13.09 -4.80 -6.64
N ASP A 213 -13.29 -3.55 -6.25
CA ASP A 213 -13.12 -2.37 -7.10
C ASP A 213 -11.68 -1.90 -7.04
N LEU A 214 -10.81 -2.55 -7.83
CA LEU A 214 -9.40 -2.20 -7.89
C LEU A 214 -9.21 -0.86 -8.63
N PRO A 215 -8.38 0.06 -8.09
CA PRO A 215 -8.09 1.31 -8.76
C PRO A 215 -7.35 1.04 -10.08
N ARG A 216 -7.63 1.86 -11.10
CA ARG A 216 -6.86 1.89 -12.34
C ARG A 216 -5.77 2.95 -12.21
N GLY A 217 -4.57 2.61 -12.67
CA GLY A 217 -3.42 3.51 -12.73
C GLY A 217 -3.54 4.59 -13.80
#